data_AF-A0A091FB56-F1
#
_entry.id   AF-A0A091FB56-F1
#
_cell.length_a   1.000
_cell.length_b   1.000
_cell.length_c   1.000
_cell.angle_alpha   90.00
_cell.angle_beta   90.00
_cell.angle_gamma   90.00
#
_symmetry.space_group_name_H-M   'P 1'
#
loop_
_entity.id
_entity.type
_entity.pdbx_description
1 polymer ?
#
loop_
_entity_poly.entity_id
_entity_poly.type
_entity_poly.pdbx_seq_one_letter_code
_entity_poly.pdbx_strand_id
1 'polypeptide(L)'
;MCKRSWKTSLFSKDFIDPQHRREILDHIGSWRPWPNDRVNKSQPAPPGPGLPPSTGSLWWEWLAFPLRVLRRLLARIGRRLEKPLIRPAAAAMSRTLERHPVMLNFVSNPLIDIGIVFELGLCVMLFYTDLARIYYFAPVPWPVYLFAFTGTAVLTAFEEAKKFLRRRGHRLEFLG
;
A
#
# COMPACT_ATOMS: atom_id res chain seq x y z
N MET A 1 -4.94 18.53 -11.68
CA MET A 1 -3.63 17.84 -11.71
C MET A 1 -2.53 18.81 -11.27
N CYS A 2 -1.75 18.47 -10.25
CA CYS A 2 -0.75 19.35 -9.63
C CYS A 2 0.35 19.81 -10.61
N LYS A 3 0.76 21.09 -10.55
CA LYS A 3 1.87 21.70 -11.33
C LYS A 3 3.18 20.90 -11.34
N ARG A 4 3.37 19.98 -10.37
CA ARG A 4 4.53 19.09 -10.23
C ARG A 4 4.57 17.95 -11.26
N SER A 5 3.44 17.29 -11.59
CA SER A 5 3.42 16.17 -12.55
C SER A 5 3.63 16.60 -14.01
N TRP A 6 3.54 17.90 -14.27
CA TRP A 6 3.71 18.50 -15.60
C TRP A 6 5.19 18.64 -16.01
N LYS A 7 6.08 18.83 -15.02
CA LYS A 7 7.52 19.09 -15.23
C LYS A 7 8.40 17.86 -15.01
N THR A 8 8.05 16.97 -14.09
CA THR A 8 8.84 15.78 -13.77
C THR A 8 8.16 14.50 -14.24
N SER A 9 8.93 13.65 -14.92
CA SER A 9 8.48 12.33 -15.36
C SER A 9 8.44 11.36 -14.18
N LEU A 10 7.42 10.50 -14.15
CA LEU A 10 7.35 9.35 -13.23
C LEU A 10 8.55 8.39 -13.43
N PHE A 11 9.14 8.38 -14.63
CA PHE A 11 10.30 7.57 -14.97
C PHE A 11 11.64 8.29 -14.74
N SER A 12 11.62 9.57 -14.36
CA SER A 12 12.84 10.31 -14.07
C SER A 12 13.40 9.95 -12.70
N LYS A 13 14.74 9.89 -12.62
CA LYS A 13 15.46 9.82 -11.33
C LYS A 13 15.19 11.02 -10.44
N ASP A 14 14.77 12.17 -10.99
CA ASP A 14 14.55 13.41 -10.22
C ASP A 14 13.08 13.61 -9.81
N PHE A 15 12.23 12.61 -9.98
CA PHE A 15 10.81 12.70 -9.61
C PHE A 15 10.62 12.91 -8.10
N ILE A 16 11.33 12.10 -7.32
CA ILE A 16 11.46 12.23 -5.86
C ILE A 16 12.78 12.92 -5.59
N ASP A 17 12.76 13.85 -4.62
CA ASP A 17 13.97 14.47 -4.12
C ASP A 17 14.98 13.40 -3.64
N PRO A 18 16.27 13.49 -4.01
CA PRO A 18 17.26 12.47 -3.69
C PRO A 18 17.47 12.25 -2.19
N GLN A 19 17.24 13.26 -1.34
CA GLN A 19 17.31 13.09 0.12
C GLN A 19 16.08 12.32 0.60
N HIS A 20 14.89 12.74 0.16
CA HIS A 20 13.64 12.05 0.52
C HIS A 20 13.59 10.60 0.02
N ARG A 21 14.19 10.32 -1.15
CA ARG A 21 14.36 8.94 -1.65
C ARG A 21 15.19 8.08 -0.69
N ARG A 22 16.29 8.60 -0.18
CA ARG A 22 17.15 7.88 0.77
C ARG A 22 16.39 7.61 2.07
N GLU A 23 15.66 8.60 2.58
CA GLU A 23 14.81 8.42 3.76
C GLU A 23 13.80 7.27 3.57
N ILE A 24 13.12 7.20 2.42
CA ILE A 24 12.17 6.12 2.13
C ILE A 24 12.89 4.76 2.07
N LEU A 25 14.03 4.67 1.38
CA LEU A 25 14.79 3.42 1.24
C LEU A 25 15.37 2.94 2.58
N ASP A 26 15.82 3.87 3.42
CA ASP A 26 16.31 3.61 4.78
C ASP A 26 15.16 3.18 5.69
N HIS A 27 13.99 3.82 5.59
CA HIS A 27 12.79 3.39 6.31
C HIS A 27 12.33 1.99 5.92
N ILE A 28 12.36 1.64 4.63
CA ILE A 28 12.02 0.30 4.14
C ILE A 28 13.06 -0.71 4.62
N GLY A 29 14.35 -0.40 4.49
CA GLY A 29 15.44 -1.30 4.89
C GLY A 29 15.51 -1.53 6.41
N SER A 30 15.14 -0.53 7.20
CA SER A 30 15.10 -0.59 8.67
C SER A 30 13.72 -0.95 9.23
N TRP A 31 12.73 -1.21 8.37
CA TRP A 31 11.34 -1.44 8.79
C TRP A 31 11.24 -2.63 9.75
N ARG A 32 10.57 -2.38 10.89
CA ARG A 32 10.27 -3.40 11.90
C ARG A 32 8.78 -3.40 12.20
N PRO A 33 8.03 -4.44 11.78
CA PRO A 33 6.59 -4.48 12.02
C PRO A 33 6.21 -4.61 13.51
N TRP A 34 7.11 -5.13 14.35
CA TRP A 34 6.93 -5.20 15.81
C TRP A 34 8.06 -4.47 16.54
N PRO A 35 7.93 -3.15 16.82
CA PRO A 35 8.86 -2.45 17.69
C PRO A 35 8.80 -3.03 19.10
N ASN A 36 9.97 -3.27 19.70
CA ASN A 36 10.12 -3.92 21.01
C ASN A 36 9.35 -3.19 22.14
N ASP A 37 9.08 -1.89 21.99
CA ASP A 37 8.58 -1.03 23.06
C ASP A 37 7.07 -1.12 23.35
N ARG A 38 6.26 -1.68 22.43
CA ARG A 38 4.79 -1.66 22.60
C ARG A 38 4.23 -2.79 23.46
N VAL A 39 5.05 -3.79 23.84
CA VAL A 39 4.56 -4.94 24.61
C VAL A 39 4.34 -4.61 26.09
N ASN A 40 5.07 -3.64 26.65
CA ASN A 40 4.93 -3.25 28.07
C ASN A 40 3.78 -2.27 28.35
N LYS A 41 3.24 -1.56 27.34
CA LYS A 41 2.17 -0.57 27.56
C LYS A 41 0.74 -1.12 27.52
N SER A 42 0.56 -2.40 27.16
CA SER A 42 -0.77 -3.01 27.02
C SER A 42 -1.16 -3.96 28.14
N GLN A 43 -0.42 -4.00 29.27
CA GLN A 43 -0.99 -4.53 30.50
C GLN A 43 -1.93 -3.46 31.06
N PRO A 44 -3.26 -3.69 31.09
CA PRO A 44 -4.11 -2.84 31.93
C PRO A 44 -3.57 -2.95 33.35
N ALA A 45 -3.41 -1.81 34.03
CA ALA A 45 -3.04 -1.79 35.43
C ALA A 45 -4.00 -2.73 36.19
N PRO A 46 -3.51 -3.56 37.14
CA PRO A 46 -4.40 -4.38 37.95
C PRO A 46 -5.46 -3.44 38.56
N PRO A 47 -6.75 -3.79 38.50
CA PRO A 47 -7.79 -2.95 39.06
C PRO A 47 -7.48 -2.71 40.53
N GLY A 48 -7.40 -1.42 40.92
CA GLY A 48 -7.23 -1.05 42.31
C GLY A 48 -8.35 -1.67 43.16
N PRO A 49 -8.07 -2.05 44.42
CA PRO A 49 -9.07 -2.69 45.27
C PRO A 49 -10.22 -1.70 45.52
N GLY A 50 -11.38 -1.92 44.91
CA GLY A 50 -12.61 -1.19 45.29
C GLY A 50 -13.61 -0.80 44.21
N LEU A 51 -13.41 -1.05 42.91
CA LEU A 51 -14.45 -0.75 41.90
C LEU A 51 -15.25 -1.99 41.49
N PRO A 52 -16.60 -1.99 41.60
CA PRO A 52 -17.43 -3.06 41.06
C PRO A 52 -17.40 -3.03 39.52
N PRO A 53 -17.23 -4.19 38.84
CA PRO A 53 -17.23 -4.25 37.39
C PRO A 53 -18.65 -3.94 36.86
N SER A 54 -18.78 -3.00 35.93
CA SER A 54 -20.05 -2.72 35.27
C SER A 54 -20.42 -3.92 34.37
N THR A 55 -21.61 -4.48 34.55
CA THR A 55 -22.08 -5.69 33.87
C THR A 55 -22.11 -5.55 32.34
N GLY A 56 -22.26 -4.32 31.83
CA GLY A 56 -22.20 -4.02 30.39
C GLY A 56 -20.80 -4.11 29.78
N SER A 57 -19.73 -4.01 30.58
CA SER A 57 -18.34 -4.13 30.09
C SER A 57 -17.94 -5.59 29.82
N LEU A 58 -18.52 -6.55 30.55
CA LEU A 58 -18.17 -7.97 30.46
C LEU A 58 -18.50 -8.59 29.10
N TRP A 59 -19.65 -8.26 28.51
CA TRP A 59 -20.04 -8.76 27.19
C TRP A 59 -19.12 -8.25 26.08
N TRP A 60 -18.71 -6.97 26.16
CA TRP A 60 -17.78 -6.39 25.20
C TRP A 60 -16.37 -6.98 25.32
N GLU A 61 -15.94 -7.32 26.54
CA GLU A 61 -14.68 -8.02 26.76
C GLU A 61 -14.67 -9.44 26.20
N TRP A 62 -15.77 -10.17 26.34
CA TRP A 62 -15.93 -11.50 25.76
C TRP A 62 -15.93 -11.48 24.23
N LEU A 63 -16.63 -10.53 23.61
CA LEU A 63 -16.68 -10.39 22.15
C LEU A 63 -15.33 -9.92 21.57
N ALA A 64 -14.62 -9.05 22.29
CA ALA A 64 -13.27 -8.62 21.93
C ALA A 64 -12.19 -9.67 22.25
N PHE A 65 -12.46 -10.66 23.11
CA PHE A 65 -11.50 -11.70 23.53
C PHE A 65 -10.93 -12.51 22.36
N PRO A 66 -11.73 -13.12 21.45
CA PRO A 66 -11.18 -13.87 20.31
C PRO A 66 -10.34 -12.96 19.41
N LEU A 67 -10.74 -11.71 19.22
CA LEU A 67 -9.97 -10.73 18.46
C LEU A 67 -8.62 -10.41 19.13
N ARG A 68 -8.60 -10.24 20.46
CA ARG A 68 -7.38 -10.02 21.25
C ARG A 68 -6.46 -11.24 21.24
N VAL A 69 -7.01 -12.45 21.26
CA VAL A 69 -6.24 -13.71 21.18
C VAL A 69 -5.65 -13.87 19.78
N LEU A 70 -6.47 -13.71 18.73
CA LEU A 70 -6.03 -13.75 17.33
C LEU A 70 -4.93 -12.72 17.06
N ARG A 71 -5.08 -11.49 17.55
CA ARG A 71 -4.05 -10.44 17.45
C ARG A 71 -2.75 -10.84 18.14
N ARG A 72 -2.83 -11.47 19.33
CA ARG A 72 -1.65 -11.97 20.05
C ARG A 72 -0.98 -13.13 19.32
N LEU A 73 -1.76 -14.01 18.70
CA LEU A 73 -1.28 -15.16 17.93
C LEU A 73 -0.59 -14.70 16.64
N LEU A 74 -1.21 -13.80 15.88
CA LEU A 74 -0.63 -13.12 14.73
C LEU A 74 0.64 -12.35 15.10
N ALA A 75 0.66 -11.65 16.24
CA ALA A 75 1.86 -10.95 16.71
C ALA A 75 2.99 -11.89 17.15
N ARG A 76 2.67 -13.12 17.56
CA ARG A 76 3.65 -14.14 17.97
C ARG A 76 4.23 -14.85 16.75
N ILE A 77 3.37 -15.19 15.77
CA ILE A 77 3.75 -15.73 14.46
C ILE A 77 4.60 -14.70 13.70
N GLY A 78 4.14 -13.46 13.63
CA GLY A 78 4.85 -12.35 13.00
C GLY A 78 6.24 -12.12 13.59
N ARG A 79 6.39 -12.17 14.92
CA ARG A 79 7.71 -12.09 15.58
C ARG A 79 8.64 -13.25 15.27
N ARG A 80 8.11 -14.47 15.12
CA ARG A 80 8.90 -15.64 14.69
C ARG A 80 9.35 -15.52 13.23
N LEU A 81 8.52 -14.94 12.37
CA LEU A 81 8.82 -14.70 10.95
C LEU A 81 9.65 -13.43 10.72
N GLU A 82 9.74 -12.52 11.69
CA GLU A 82 10.42 -11.23 11.55
C GLU A 82 11.89 -11.39 11.19
N LYS A 83 12.64 -12.18 11.96
CA LYS A 83 14.08 -12.39 11.76
C LYS A 83 14.40 -13.20 10.49
N PRO A 84 13.75 -14.35 10.22
CA PRO A 84 14.14 -15.19 9.09
C PRO A 84 13.60 -14.73 7.74
N LEU A 85 12.43 -14.06 7.70
CA LEU A 85 11.75 -13.76 6.44
C LEU A 85 11.59 -12.25 6.22
N ILE A 86 11.05 -11.53 7.20
CA ILE A 86 10.65 -10.13 6.99
C ILE A 86 11.87 -9.22 6.84
N ARG A 87 12.91 -9.38 7.67
CA ARG A 87 14.14 -8.57 7.57
C ARG A 87 14.91 -8.76 6.27
N PRO A 88 15.24 -9.99 5.83
CA PRO A 88 15.92 -10.16 4.55
C PRO A 88 15.03 -9.74 3.38
N ALA A 89 13.71 -9.96 3.46
CA ALA A 89 12.78 -9.48 2.44
C ALA A 89 12.75 -7.95 2.36
N ALA A 90 12.66 -7.24 3.49
CA ALA A 90 12.67 -5.77 3.52
C ALA A 90 14.00 -5.18 3.03
N ALA A 91 15.13 -5.80 3.41
CA ALA A 91 16.44 -5.41 2.90
C ALA A 91 16.60 -5.69 1.40
N ALA A 92 16.10 -6.84 0.91
CA ALA A 92 16.09 -7.17 -0.51
C ALA A 92 15.18 -6.20 -1.28
N MET A 93 13.99 -5.90 -0.75
CA MET A 93 13.03 -4.92 -1.27
C MET A 93 13.71 -3.56 -1.42
N SER A 94 14.34 -3.04 -0.35
CA SER A 94 15.07 -1.76 -0.40
C SER A 94 16.14 -1.75 -1.51
N ARG A 95 16.98 -2.79 -1.61
CA ARG A 95 18.00 -2.90 -2.67
C ARG A 95 17.41 -2.99 -4.08
N THR A 96 16.27 -3.67 -4.24
CA THR A 96 15.60 -3.75 -5.54
C THR A 96 14.96 -2.43 -5.94
N LEU A 97 14.34 -1.70 -5.00
CA LEU A 97 13.79 -0.37 -5.27
C LEU A 97 14.88 0.68 -5.52
N GLU A 98 16.05 0.54 -4.88
CA GLU A 98 17.23 1.36 -5.18
C GLU A 98 17.70 1.18 -6.63
N ARG A 99 17.73 -0.08 -7.12
CA ARG A 99 18.06 -0.39 -8.52
C ARG A 99 17.00 0.09 -9.52
N HIS A 100 15.73 0.14 -9.10
CA HIS A 100 14.60 0.51 -9.95
C HIS A 100 13.87 1.76 -9.42
N PRO A 101 14.43 2.97 -9.61
CA PRO A 101 13.86 4.22 -9.09
C PRO A 101 12.45 4.49 -9.64
N VAL A 102 12.11 3.95 -10.81
CA VAL A 102 10.78 4.02 -11.40
C VAL A 102 9.72 3.33 -10.52
N MET A 103 10.02 2.15 -9.98
CA MET A 103 9.08 1.45 -9.11
C MET A 103 8.87 2.20 -7.81
N LEU A 104 9.94 2.77 -7.24
CA LEU A 104 9.83 3.62 -6.07
C LEU A 104 8.98 4.86 -6.34
N ASN A 105 9.12 5.50 -7.51
CA ASN A 105 8.30 6.64 -7.89
C ASN A 105 6.81 6.28 -7.96
N PHE A 106 6.46 5.07 -8.41
CA PHE A 106 5.07 4.58 -8.44
C PHE A 106 4.52 4.35 -7.02
N VAL A 107 5.29 3.66 -6.18
CA VAL A 107 4.90 3.27 -4.80
C VAL A 107 5.05 4.41 -3.77
N SER A 108 5.66 5.54 -4.17
CA SER A 108 5.92 6.66 -3.25
C SER A 108 4.67 7.45 -2.85
N ASN A 109 3.53 7.24 -3.51
CA ASN A 109 2.29 7.92 -3.19
C ASN A 109 1.30 6.94 -2.54
N PRO A 110 1.32 6.82 -1.19
CA PRO A 110 0.49 5.85 -0.49
C PRO A 110 -1.01 6.08 -0.70
N LEU A 111 -1.43 7.32 -1.00
CA LEU A 111 -2.84 7.62 -1.26
C LEU A 111 -3.30 7.03 -2.60
N ILE A 112 -2.43 7.06 -3.63
CA ILE A 112 -2.71 6.46 -4.93
C ILE A 112 -2.71 4.94 -4.80
N ASP A 113 -1.72 4.37 -4.11
CA ASP A 113 -1.62 2.92 -3.92
C ASP A 113 -2.85 2.36 -3.17
N ILE A 114 -3.28 3.04 -2.11
CA ILE A 114 -4.51 2.67 -1.38
C ILE A 114 -5.73 2.76 -2.31
N GLY A 115 -5.83 3.81 -3.13
CA GLY A 115 -6.89 3.96 -4.12
C GLY A 115 -6.92 2.80 -5.12
N ILE A 116 -5.78 2.45 -5.70
CA ILE A 116 -5.66 1.33 -6.65
C ILE A 116 -6.06 0.01 -5.99
N VAL A 117 -5.56 -0.27 -4.78
CA VAL A 117 -5.90 -1.49 -4.04
C VAL A 117 -7.40 -1.54 -3.71
N PHE A 118 -7.98 -0.41 -3.32
CA PHE A 118 -9.41 -0.30 -3.05
C PHE A 118 -10.25 -0.56 -4.30
N GLU A 119 -9.90 0.07 -5.44
CA GLU A 119 -10.59 -0.14 -6.71
C GLU A 119 -10.49 -1.59 -7.19
N LEU A 120 -9.30 -2.19 -7.15
CA LEU A 120 -9.11 -3.61 -7.49
C LEU A 120 -9.93 -4.51 -6.57
N GLY A 121 -9.93 -4.24 -5.26
CA GLY A 121 -10.74 -4.98 -4.30
C GLY A 121 -12.23 -4.87 -4.59
N LEU A 122 -12.71 -3.67 -4.95
CA LEU A 122 -14.10 -3.42 -5.33
C LEU A 122 -14.46 -4.13 -6.63
N CYS A 123 -13.58 -4.13 -7.64
CA CYS A 123 -13.77 -4.90 -8.88
C CYS A 123 -13.86 -6.41 -8.59
N VAL A 124 -12.98 -6.94 -7.75
CA VAL A 124 -13.02 -8.35 -7.35
C VAL A 124 -14.34 -8.67 -6.64
N MET A 125 -14.76 -7.79 -5.72
CA MET A 125 -16.03 -7.93 -5.01
C MET A 125 -17.22 -7.92 -5.97
N LEU A 126 -17.27 -6.99 -6.93
CA LEU A 126 -18.39 -6.90 -7.87
C LEU A 126 -18.45 -8.05 -8.88
N PHE A 127 -17.32 -8.58 -9.33
CA PHE A 127 -17.31 -9.58 -10.42
C PHE A 127 -17.30 -11.03 -9.94
N TYR A 128 -16.79 -11.31 -8.73
CA TYR A 128 -16.57 -12.68 -8.25
C TYR A 128 -17.37 -13.05 -7.00
N THR A 129 -18.19 -12.14 -6.47
CA THR A 129 -19.13 -12.46 -5.38
C THR A 129 -20.57 -12.47 -5.88
N ASP A 130 -21.52 -12.83 -5.02
CA ASP A 130 -22.95 -12.83 -5.36
C ASP A 130 -23.49 -11.45 -5.74
N LEU A 131 -22.75 -10.36 -5.48
CA LEU A 131 -23.07 -9.03 -6.02
C LEU A 131 -23.10 -9.02 -7.56
N ALA A 132 -22.31 -9.89 -8.21
CA ALA A 132 -22.30 -10.01 -9.66
C ALA A 132 -23.70 -10.32 -10.21
N ARG A 133 -24.53 -11.09 -9.47
CA ARG A 133 -25.90 -11.43 -9.89
C ARG A 133 -26.85 -10.24 -9.78
N ILE A 134 -26.66 -9.37 -8.79
CA ILE A 134 -27.51 -8.19 -8.56
C ILE A 134 -27.21 -7.12 -9.62
N TYR A 135 -25.94 -6.95 -9.97
CA TYR A 135 -25.47 -5.95 -10.93
C TYR A 135 -25.32 -6.51 -12.36
N TYR A 136 -25.75 -7.76 -12.60
CA TYR A 136 -25.66 -8.45 -13.89
C TYR A 136 -24.24 -8.48 -14.49
N PHE A 137 -23.22 -8.57 -13.63
CA PHE A 137 -21.84 -8.77 -14.07
C PHE A 137 -21.52 -10.25 -14.27
N ALA A 138 -20.68 -10.53 -15.26
CA ALA A 138 -20.09 -11.85 -15.47
C ALA A 138 -18.64 -11.86 -14.95
N PRO A 139 -18.16 -12.99 -14.39
CA PRO A 139 -16.75 -13.12 -14.01
C PRO A 139 -15.87 -12.97 -15.25
N VAL A 140 -14.93 -12.04 -15.17
CA VAL A 140 -14.10 -11.64 -16.31
C VAL A 140 -12.91 -12.59 -16.46
N PRO A 141 -12.70 -13.23 -17.62
CA PRO A 141 -11.57 -14.14 -17.80
C PRO A 141 -10.24 -13.38 -17.88
N TRP A 142 -9.15 -14.03 -17.45
CA TRP A 142 -7.80 -13.43 -17.40
C TRP A 142 -7.34 -12.69 -18.67
N PRO A 143 -7.60 -13.18 -19.90
CA PRO A 143 -7.19 -12.49 -21.13
C PRO A 143 -7.75 -11.09 -21.28
N VAL A 144 -8.94 -10.82 -20.72
CA VAL A 144 -9.58 -9.50 -20.79
C VAL A 144 -8.81 -8.49 -19.94
N TYR A 145 -8.28 -8.89 -18.77
CA TYR A 145 -7.43 -8.02 -17.97
C TYR A 145 -6.11 -7.69 -18.67
N LEU A 146 -5.48 -8.68 -19.32
CA LEU A 146 -4.27 -8.44 -20.12
C LEU A 146 -4.53 -7.49 -21.29
N PHE A 147 -5.67 -7.66 -21.97
CA PHE A 147 -6.07 -6.75 -23.04
C PHE A 147 -6.30 -5.33 -22.53
N ALA A 148 -7.02 -5.17 -21.41
CA ALA A 148 -7.24 -3.86 -20.78
C ALA A 148 -5.93 -3.18 -20.38
N PHE A 149 -4.91 -3.95 -19.95
CA PHE A 149 -3.59 -3.44 -19.63
C PHE A 149 -2.85 -2.86 -20.85
N THR A 150 -3.20 -3.29 -22.06
CA THR A 150 -2.65 -2.72 -23.29
C THR A 150 -3.07 -1.26 -23.45
N GLY A 151 -4.33 -0.93 -23.14
CA GLY A 151 -4.84 0.43 -23.18
C GLY A 151 -4.14 1.36 -22.17
N THR A 152 -3.95 0.88 -20.94
CA THR A 152 -3.22 1.65 -19.91
C THR A 152 -1.75 1.85 -20.26
N ALA A 153 -1.09 0.84 -20.86
CA ALA A 153 0.27 0.96 -21.35
C ALA A 153 0.40 2.01 -22.47
N VAL A 154 -0.50 1.98 -23.46
CA VAL A 154 -0.51 2.96 -24.56
C VAL A 154 -0.76 4.37 -24.04
N LEU A 155 -1.72 4.55 -23.14
CA LEU A 155 -2.01 5.86 -22.54
C LEU A 155 -0.80 6.41 -21.76
N THR A 156 -0.14 5.54 -21.00
CA THR A 156 1.07 5.91 -20.23
C THR A 156 2.22 6.30 -21.16
N ALA A 157 2.47 5.51 -22.21
CA ALA A 157 3.49 5.79 -23.20
C ALA A 157 3.21 7.11 -23.93
N PHE A 158 1.95 7.36 -24.28
CA PHE A 158 1.53 8.59 -24.93
C PHE A 158 1.73 9.82 -24.03
N GLU A 159 1.33 9.74 -22.76
CA GLU A 159 1.58 10.82 -21.80
C GLU A 159 3.07 11.11 -21.63
N GLU A 160 3.89 10.08 -21.54
CA GLU A 160 5.33 10.24 -21.35
C GLU A 160 6.00 10.80 -22.61
N ALA A 161 5.58 10.36 -23.80
CA ALA A 161 6.02 10.92 -25.07
C ALA A 161 5.66 12.41 -25.19
N LYS A 162 4.44 12.80 -24.79
CA LYS A 162 4.01 14.21 -24.73
C LYS A 162 4.90 15.02 -23.76
N LYS A 163 5.18 14.48 -22.57
CA LYS A 163 6.09 15.10 -21.60
C LYS A 163 7.52 15.21 -22.13
N PHE A 164 7.98 14.23 -22.91
CA PHE A 164 9.30 14.22 -23.53
C PHE A 164 9.43 15.30 -24.60
N LEU A 165 8.49 15.36 -25.53
CA LEU A 165 8.46 16.37 -26.61
C LEU A 165 8.36 17.80 -26.07
N ARG A 166 7.54 18.03 -25.03
CA ARG A 166 7.44 19.33 -24.36
C ARG A 166 8.75 19.76 -23.70
N ARG A 167 9.53 18.82 -23.14
CA ARG A 167 10.85 19.10 -22.56
C ARG A 167 11.91 19.49 -23.61
N ARG A 168 11.74 19.07 -24.87
CA ARG A 168 12.57 19.51 -26.00
C ARG A 168 12.16 20.88 -26.60
N GLY A 169 11.18 21.56 -26.02
CA GLY A 169 10.78 22.91 -26.44
C GLY A 169 9.64 22.95 -27.45
N HIS A 170 9.04 21.81 -27.82
CA HIS A 170 7.84 21.80 -28.65
C HIS A 170 6.61 22.22 -27.83
N ARG A 171 6.03 23.39 -28.15
CA ARG A 171 4.73 23.84 -27.60
C ARG A 171 3.61 23.03 -28.24
N LEU A 172 3.24 21.92 -27.59
CA LEU A 172 2.14 21.04 -27.97
C LEU A 172 0.78 21.63 -27.55
N GLU A 173 0.51 22.89 -27.91
CA GLU A 173 -0.71 23.63 -27.55
C GLU A 173 -1.99 22.96 -28.12
N PHE A 174 -1.85 22.13 -29.14
CA PHE A 174 -2.95 21.42 -29.80
C PHE A 174 -3.36 20.09 -29.12
N LEU A 175 -2.60 19.59 -28.14
CA LEU A 175 -2.82 18.28 -27.54
C LEU A 175 -3.40 18.33 -26.11
N GLY A 176 -3.85 19.51 -25.65
CA GLY A 176 -4.46 19.74 -24.34
C GLY A 176 -3.50 20.25 -23.27
#